data_AF-A0A420ZBT1-F1
#
_entry.id   AF-A0A420ZBT1-F1
#
_cell.length_a   1.000
_cell.length_b   1.000
_cell.length_c   1.000
_cell.angle_alpha   90.00
_cell.angle_beta   90.00
_cell.angle_gamma   90.00
#
_symmetry.space_group_name_H-M   'P 1'
#
loop_
_entity.id
_entity.type
_entity.pdbx_description
1 polymer ?
#
loop_
_entity_poly.entity_id
_entity_poly.type
_entity_poly.pdbx_seq_one_letter_code
_entity_poly.pdbx_strand_id
1 'polypeptide(L)' 'GKPRPYKPEEWPEVVVQATQILNDNYWYPCTTLIIGLPDENKDDVLKTIELIDELKGSKQWLFPLFFVAMGGSILER' A
#
# COMPACT_ATOMS: atom_id res chain seq x y z
N GLY A 1 -2.91 3.92 12.53
CA GLY A 1 -1.45 3.72 12.39
C GLY A 1 -0.73 5.02 12.73
N LYS A 2 0.55 4.97 13.11
CA LYS A 2 1.41 6.09 13.51
C LYS A 2 1.83 6.88 12.25
N PRO A 3 1.04 7.84 11.74
CA PRO A 3 1.32 8.40 10.43
C PRO A 3 2.36 9.53 10.52
N ARG A 4 2.61 10.06 11.74
CA ARG A 4 3.51 11.19 11.98
C ARG A 4 4.95 10.88 11.49
N PRO A 5 5.58 11.81 10.77
CA PRO A 5 5.14 13.20 10.53
C PRO A 5 4.07 13.38 9.43
N TYR A 6 3.81 12.36 8.62
CA TYR A 6 2.89 12.40 7.49
C TYR A 6 1.42 12.28 7.90
N LYS A 7 0.53 12.72 7.03
CA LYS A 7 -0.91 12.53 7.10
C LYS A 7 -1.33 11.31 6.26
N PRO A 8 -2.50 10.71 6.52
CA PRO A 8 -3.00 9.60 5.72
C PRO A 8 -3.09 9.92 4.22
N GLU A 9 -3.39 11.16 3.87
CA GLU A 9 -3.52 11.59 2.47
C GLU A 9 -2.17 11.62 1.74
N GLU A 10 -1.06 11.73 2.47
CA GLU A 10 0.31 11.73 1.93
C GLU A 10 0.85 10.31 1.73
N TRP A 11 0.08 9.28 2.10
CA TRP A 11 0.51 7.88 2.02
C TRP A 11 0.98 7.44 0.62
N PRO A 12 0.26 7.75 -0.48
CA PRO A 12 0.71 7.38 -1.83
C PRO A 12 2.11 7.91 -2.15
N GLU A 13 2.37 9.18 -1.86
CA GLU A 13 3.65 9.84 -2.10
C GLU A 13 4.78 9.18 -1.30
N VAL A 14 4.53 8.87 -0.02
CA VAL A 14 5.50 8.20 0.85
C VAL A 14 5.90 6.84 0.28
N VAL A 15 4.93 6.06 -0.24
CA VAL A 15 5.20 4.75 -0.84
C VAL A 15 6.07 4.90 -2.09
N VAL A 16 5.73 5.81 -3.00
CA VAL A 16 6.49 6.04 -4.24
C VAL A 16 7.92 6.48 -3.93
N GLN A 17 8.10 7.48 -3.06
CA GLN A 17 9.42 7.98 -2.67
C GLN A 17 10.26 6.90 -1.99
N ALA A 18 9.67 6.13 -1.08
CA ALA A 18 10.38 5.05 -0.41
C ALA A 18 10.83 3.96 -1.39
N THR A 19 9.98 3.56 -2.33
CA THR A 19 10.35 2.59 -3.37
C THR A 19 11.49 3.09 -4.25
N GLN A 20 11.47 4.38 -4.65
CA GLN A 20 12.55 4.97 -5.44
C GLN A 20 13.87 4.98 -4.67
N ILE A 21 13.87 5.44 -3.41
CA ILE A 21 15.06 5.43 -2.55
C ILE A 21 15.64 4.02 -2.43
N LEU A 22 14.80 3.00 -2.26
CA LEU A 22 15.24 1.61 -2.22
C LEU A 22 15.89 1.20 -3.55
N ASN A 23 15.23 1.48 -4.67
CA ASN A 23 15.73 1.12 -6.00
C ASN A 23 17.06 1.79 -6.36
N ASP A 24 17.25 3.06 -5.98
CA ASP A 24 18.49 3.80 -6.17
C ASP A 24 19.66 3.16 -5.41
N ASN A 25 19.36 2.47 -4.31
CA ASN A 25 20.33 1.74 -3.49
C ASN A 25 20.42 0.24 -3.85
N TYR A 26 19.83 -0.18 -4.98
CA TYR A 26 19.77 -1.58 -5.42
C TYR A 26 18.97 -2.51 -4.49
N TRP A 27 18.05 -1.96 -3.70
CA TRP A 27 17.09 -2.71 -2.89
C TRP A 27 15.76 -2.78 -3.63
N TYR A 28 15.28 -4.01 -3.85
CA TYR A 28 14.05 -4.27 -4.60
C TYR A 28 12.98 -4.77 -3.63
N PRO A 29 11.98 -3.94 -3.29
CA PRO A 29 11.00 -4.32 -2.29
C PRO A 29 10.09 -5.45 -2.78
N CYS A 30 9.69 -6.27 -1.82
CA CYS A 30 8.60 -7.24 -1.95
C CYS A 30 7.37 -6.62 -1.26
N THR A 31 6.55 -5.93 -2.05
CA THR A 31 5.40 -5.17 -1.58
C THR A 31 4.16 -6.05 -1.57
N THR A 32 3.42 -5.99 -0.46
CA THR A 32 2.13 -6.66 -0.33
C THR A 32 1.02 -5.62 -0.35
N LEU A 33 0.03 -5.82 -1.22
CA LEU A 33 -1.16 -4.99 -1.28
C LEU A 33 -2.33 -5.77 -0.66
N ILE A 34 -2.97 -5.21 0.37
CA ILE A 34 -4.17 -5.80 0.97
C ILE A 34 -5.40 -5.24 0.25
N ILE A 35 -6.30 -6.12 -0.18
CA ILE A 35 -7.54 -5.77 -0.90
C ILE A 35 -8.75 -6.32 -0.13
N GLY A 36 -9.87 -5.59 -0.13
CA GLY A 36 -11.12 -6.04 0.49
C GLY A 36 -11.16 -5.78 1.99
N LEU A 37 -10.55 -4.67 2.42
CA LEU A 37 -10.68 -4.22 3.81
C LEU A 37 -12.16 -3.95 4.16
N PRO A 38 -12.56 -4.08 5.44
CA PRO A 38 -13.88 -3.65 5.88
C PRO A 38 -14.12 -2.18 5.50
N ASP A 39 -15.31 -1.90 4.96
CA ASP A 39 -15.74 -0.57 4.49
C ASP A 39 -14.96 -0.01 3.28
N GLU A 40 -14.15 -0.82 2.57
CA GLU A 40 -13.52 -0.46 1.30
C GLU A 40 -14.59 -0.09 0.26
N ASN A 41 -14.48 1.11 -0.32
CA ASN A 41 -15.39 1.59 -1.36
C ASN A 41 -14.69 1.78 -2.71
N LYS A 42 -15.47 2.13 -3.73
CA LYS A 42 -14.97 2.29 -5.11
C LYS A 42 -13.89 3.37 -5.24
N ASP A 43 -14.01 4.46 -4.49
CA ASP A 43 -13.04 5.57 -4.56
C ASP A 43 -11.70 5.15 -3.95
N ASP A 44 -11.72 4.33 -2.90
CA ASP A 44 -10.50 3.76 -2.31
C ASP A 44 -9.80 2.80 -3.27
N VAL A 45 -10.58 1.98 -3.98
CA VAL A 45 -10.06 1.08 -5.03
C VAL A 45 -9.43 1.88 -6.16
N LEU A 46 -10.06 2.96 -6.60
CA LEU A 46 -9.51 3.84 -7.65
C LEU A 46 -8.17 4.46 -7.22
N LYS A 47 -8.09 5.03 -6.01
CA LYS A 47 -6.83 5.56 -5.46
C LYS A 47 -5.74 4.50 -5.37
N THR A 48 -6.11 3.27 -5.03
CA THR A 48 -5.17 2.15 -5.00
C THR A 48 -4.63 1.83 -6.39
N ILE A 49 -5.49 1.83 -7.42
CA ILE A 49 -5.08 1.62 -8.81
C ILE A 49 -4.15 2.75 -9.27
N GLU A 50 -4.48 4.01 -8.96
CA GLU A 50 -3.65 5.18 -9.28
C GLU A 50 -2.25 5.06 -8.67
N LEU A 51 -2.15 4.65 -7.40
CA LEU A 51 -0.85 4.39 -6.75
C LEU A 51 -0.06 3.27 -7.43
N ILE A 52 -0.72 2.17 -7.82
CA ILE A 52 -0.05 1.09 -8.55
C ILE A 52 0.46 1.59 -9.91
N ASP A 53 -0.32 2.45 -10.58
CA ASP A 53 0.08 3.07 -11.84
C ASP A 53 1.32 3.96 -11.66
N GLU A 54 1.40 4.76 -10.59
CA GLU A 54 2.59 5.55 -10.25
C GLU A 54 3.83 4.71 -9.95
N LEU A 55 3.63 3.52 -9.37
CA LEU A 55 4.72 2.58 -9.08
C LEU A 55 5.22 1.83 -10.32
N LYS A 56 4.54 1.91 -11.47
CA LYS A 56 4.98 1.24 -12.70
C LYS A 56 6.37 1.73 -13.11
N GLY A 57 7.24 0.79 -13.46
CA GLY A 57 8.63 1.07 -13.85
C GLY A 57 9.63 1.02 -12.70
N SER A 58 9.16 1.00 -11.44
CA SER A 58 10.02 0.64 -10.30
C SER A 58 10.33 -0.86 -10.30
N LYS A 59 11.51 -1.22 -9.80
CA LYS A 59 11.95 -2.61 -9.60
C LYS A 59 11.44 -3.10 -8.25
N GLN A 60 10.30 -3.78 -8.26
CA GLN A 60 9.70 -4.38 -7.08
C GLN A 60 8.83 -5.59 -7.46
N TRP A 61 8.51 -6.42 -6.48
CA TRP A 61 7.43 -7.39 -6.59
C TRP A 61 6.20 -6.87 -5.87
N LEU A 62 5.04 -6.95 -6.50
CA LEU A 62 3.76 -6.58 -5.88
C LEU A 62 2.87 -7.82 -5.81
N PHE A 63 2.46 -8.18 -4.59
CA PHE A 63 1.59 -9.31 -4.33
C PHE A 63 0.26 -8.83 -3.74
N PRO A 64 -0.85 -8.91 -4.48
CA PRO A 64 -2.16 -8.64 -3.94
C PRO A 64 -2.62 -9.81 -3.05
N LEU A 65 -3.05 -9.50 -1.83
CA LEU A 65 -3.62 -10.44 -0.89
C LEU A 65 -5.00 -9.95 -0.46
N PHE A 66 -5.94 -10.88 -0.33
CA PHE A 66 -7.22 -10.55 0.28
C PHE A 66 -7.07 -10.34 1.77
N PHE A 67 -7.80 -9.36 2.30
CA PHE A 67 -7.94 -9.20 3.73
C PHE A 67 -8.61 -10.45 4.33
N VAL A 68 -7.95 -11.05 5.32
CA VAL A 68 -8.48 -12.11 6.16
C VAL A 68 -8.40 -11.62 7.59
N ALA A 69 -9.55 -11.51 8.25
CA ALA A 69 -9.59 -11.11 9.65
C ALA A 69 -8.89 -12.18 10.50
N MET A 70 -7.83 -11.78 11.19
CA MET A 70 -7.18 -12.62 12.20
C MET A 70 -8.06 -12.60 13.45
N GLY A 71 -8.42 -13.78 13.96
CA GLY A 71 -9.27 -13.92 15.15
C GLY A 71 -8.73 -13.14 16.35
N GLY A 72 -9.61 -12.42 17.04
CA GLY A 72 -9.30 -11.54 18.16
C GLY A 72 -8.90 -10.10 17.78
N SER A 73 -8.97 -9.71 16.50
CA SER A 73 -8.70 -8.34 16.07
C SER A 73 -9.97 -7.46 16.09
N ILE A 74 -9.81 -6.15 16.27
CA ILE A 74 -10.93 -5.17 16.21
C ILE A 74 -11.60 -5.15 14.81
N LEU A 75 -10.94 -5.73 13.82
CA LEU A 75 -11.43 -5.86 12.44
C LEU A 75 -12.14 -7.20 12.17
N GLU A 76 -12.31 -8.03 13.20
CA GLU A 76 -13.18 -9.21 13.19
C GLU A 76 -14.63 -8.73 13.27
N ARG A 77 -15.44 -9.01 12.25
CA ARG A 77 -16.86 -8.68 12.21
C ARG A 77 -17.67 -9.91 11.84
#